data_AF-A0A0P8ANR9-F1
#
_entry.id   AF-A0A0P8ANR9-F1
#
_cell.length_a   1.000
_cell.length_b   1.000
_cell.length_c   1.000
_cell.angle_alpha   90.00
_cell.angle_beta   90.00
_cell.angle_gamma   90.00
#
_symmetry.space_group_name_H-M   'P 1'
#
loop_
_entity.id
_entity.type
_entity.pdbx_description
1 polymer ?
#
loop_
_entity_poly.entity_id
_entity_poly.type
_entity_poly.pdbx_seq_one_letter_code
_entity_poly.pdbx_strand_id
1 'polypeptide(L)' 'MEASKIVAGAVIGAAIGLAVGILFSPAKGTVVRRRLKRKGEDFAQDVEDSLGEFYDDVSKTYKTVVDEAKKIATKA' A
#
# COMPACT_ATOMS: atom_id res chain seq x y z
N MET A 1 -6.78 13.28 -17.74
CA MET A 1 -7.97 12.61 -18.32
C MET A 1 -7.68 11.15 -18.68
N GLU A 2 -6.58 10.84 -19.38
CA GLU A 2 -6.31 9.45 -19.85
C GLU A 2 -5.88 8.47 -18.74
N ALA A 3 -4.99 8.89 -17.84
CA ALA A 3 -4.54 8.03 -16.74
C ALA A 3 -5.69 7.55 -15.83
N SER A 4 -6.66 8.43 -15.55
CA SER A 4 -7.82 8.10 -14.71
C SER A 4 -8.71 7.01 -15.33
N LYS A 5 -8.86 6.99 -16.65
CA LYS A 5 -9.62 5.95 -17.37
C LYS A 5 -8.89 4.62 -17.36
N ILE A 6 -7.57 4.64 -17.55
CA ILE A 6 -6.74 3.43 -17.51
C ILE A 6 -6.78 2.79 -16.12
N VAL A 7 -6.64 3.60 -15.07
CA VAL A 7 -6.73 3.12 -13.67
C VAL A 7 -8.12 2.55 -13.38
N ALA A 8 -9.19 3.23 -13.81
CA ALA A 8 -10.55 2.73 -13.63
C ALA A 8 -10.78 1.39 -14.36
N GLY A 9 -10.31 1.28 -15.60
CA GLY A 9 -10.38 0.04 -16.37
C GLY A 9 -9.59 -1.11 -15.72
N ALA A 10 -8.41 -0.83 -15.18
CA ALA A 10 -7.59 -1.81 -14.48
C ALA A 10 -8.28 -2.34 -13.21
N VAL A 11 -8.91 -1.46 -12.41
CA VAL A 11 -9.63 -1.86 -11.19
C VAL A 11 -10.82 -2.75 -11.53
N ILE A 12 -11.62 -2.37 -12.53
CA ILE A 12 -12.78 -3.16 -12.97
C ILE A 12 -12.32 -4.52 -13.51
N GLY A 13 -11.27 -4.54 -14.34
CA GLY A 13 -10.69 -5.77 -14.88
C GLY A 13 -10.16 -6.70 -13.78
N ALA A 14 -9.47 -6.15 -12.78
CA ALA A 14 -8.97 -6.91 -11.65
C ALA A 14 -10.11 -7.49 -10.80
N ALA A 15 -11.18 -6.72 -10.55
CA ALA A 15 -12.33 -7.20 -9.79
C ALA A 15 -13.02 -8.38 -10.49
N ILE A 16 -13.27 -8.26 -11.81
CA ILE A 16 -13.86 -9.33 -12.61
C ILE A 16 -12.91 -10.54 -12.66
N GLY A 17 -11.62 -10.32 -12.88
CA GLY A 17 -10.61 -11.39 -12.93
C GLY A 17 -10.50 -12.17 -11.61
N LEU A 18 -10.51 -11.47 -10.47
CA LEU A 18 -10.51 -12.10 -9.15
C LEU A 18 -11.81 -12.86 -8.88
N ALA A 19 -12.97 -12.30 -9.24
CA ALA A 19 -14.24 -12.98 -9.09
C ALA A 19 -14.28 -14.29 -9.89
N VAL A 20 -13.87 -14.24 -11.16
CA VAL A 20 -13.78 -15.43 -12.02
C VAL A 20 -12.73 -16.40 -11.48
N GLY A 21 -11.55 -15.93 -11.11
CA GLY A 21 -10.48 -16.79 -10.58
C GLY A 21 -10.83 -17.50 -9.27
N ILE A 22 -11.57 -16.83 -8.38
CA ILE A 22 -12.06 -17.43 -7.13
C ILE A 22 -13.18 -18.44 -7.43
N LEU A 23 -14.10 -18.13 -8.35
CA LEU A 23 -15.23 -19.01 -8.68
C LEU A 23 -14.78 -20.30 -9.38
N PHE A 24 -13.84 -20.20 -10.31
CA PHE A 24 -13.29 -21.34 -11.07
C PHE A 24 -12.12 -22.03 -10.36
N SER A 25 -11.72 -21.54 -9.17
CA SER A 25 -10.64 -22.15 -8.40
C SER A 25 -10.92 -23.64 -8.14
N PRO A 26 -10.01 -24.56 -8.52
CA PRO A 26 -10.18 -26.00 -8.25
C PRO A 26 -9.99 -26.35 -6.77
N ALA A 27 -9.50 -25.42 -5.95
CA ALA A 27 -9.34 -25.61 -4.52
C ALA A 27 -10.67 -25.40 -3.77
N LYS A 28 -10.90 -26.22 -2.73
CA LYS A 28 -12.06 -26.09 -1.84
C LYS A 28 -12.16 -24.68 -1.25
N GLY A 29 -13.38 -24.14 -1.12
CA GLY A 29 -13.60 -22.79 -0.57
C GLY A 29 -13.01 -22.57 0.83
N THR A 30 -12.96 -23.61 1.66
CA THR A 30 -12.29 -23.57 2.99
C THR A 30 -10.79 -23.32 2.88
N VAL A 31 -10.14 -23.88 1.86
CA VAL A 31 -8.71 -23.68 1.58
C VAL A 31 -8.48 -22.27 1.02
N VAL A 32 -9.33 -21.82 0.10
CA VAL A 32 -9.25 -20.46 -0.48
C VAL A 32 -9.37 -19.40 0.61
N ARG A 33 -10.38 -19.49 1.48
CA ARG A 33 -10.56 -18.55 2.61
C ARG A 33 -9.36 -18.53 3.55
N ARG A 34 -8.80 -19.71 3.87
CA ARG A 34 -7.61 -19.81 4.73
C ARG A 34 -6.39 -19.17 4.07
N ARG A 35 -6.18 -19.39 2.76
CA ARG A 35 -5.08 -18.79 2.00
C ARG A 35 -5.24 -17.27 1.89
N LEU A 36 -6.46 -16.78 1.68
CA LEU A 36 -6.75 -15.35 1.59
C LEU A 36 -6.47 -14.64 2.92
N LYS A 37 -6.85 -15.26 4.04
CA LYS A 37 -6.55 -14.73 5.37
C LYS A 37 -5.05 -14.62 5.62
N ARG A 38 -4.30 -15.71 5.39
CA ARG A 38 -2.84 -15.70 5.57
C ARG A 38 -2.15 -14.66 4.68
N LYS A 39 -2.44 -14.67 3.37
CA LYS A 39 -1.88 -13.68 2.44
C LYS A 39 -2.27 -12.24 2.80
N GLY A 40 -3.47 -12.03 3.34
CA GLY A 40 -3.93 -10.71 3.80
C GLY A 40 -3.18 -10.24 5.05
N GLU A 41 -2.91 -11.14 5.99
CA GLU A 41 -2.09 -10.88 7.18
C GLU A 41 -0.64 -10.57 6.78
N ASP A 42 -0.03 -11.39 5.91
CA ASP A 42 1.34 -11.17 5.42
C ASP A 42 1.45 -9.81 4.70
N PHE A 43 0.50 -9.50 3.81
CA PHE A 43 0.50 -8.22 3.09
C PHE A 43 0.29 -7.01 4.00
N ALA A 44 -0.55 -7.14 5.04
CA ALA A 44 -0.74 -6.07 6.00
C ALA A 44 0.54 -5.78 6.79
N GLN A 45 1.26 -6.83 7.21
CA GLN A 45 2.58 -6.69 7.85
C GLN A 45 3.59 -6.01 6.94
N ASP A 46 3.74 -6.50 5.70
CA ASP A 46 4.70 -5.93 4.75
C ASP A 46 4.43 -4.43 4.48
N VAL A 47 3.16 -4.05 4.41
CA VAL A 47 2.74 -2.65 4.24
C VAL A 47 2.98 -1.83 5.49
N GLU A 48 2.67 -2.35 6.68
CA GLU A 48 2.88 -1.66 7.95
C GLU A 48 4.38 -1.38 8.17
N ASP A 49 5.24 -2.36 7.90
CA ASP A 49 6.69 -2.21 7.98
C ASP A 49 7.20 -1.17 6.96
N SER A 50 6.78 -1.28 5.70
CA SER A 50 7.19 -0.34 4.64
C SER A 50 6.71 1.09 4.90
N LEU A 51 5.50 1.26 5.44
CA LEU A 51 4.95 2.57 5.80
C LEU A 51 5.63 3.14 7.05
N GLY A 52 5.98 2.29 8.02
CA GLY A 52 6.73 2.68 9.21
C GLY A 52 8.10 3.25 8.82
N GLU A 53 8.85 2.52 7.99
CA GLU A 53 10.14 2.99 7.46
C GLU A 53 10.00 4.31 6.69
N PHE A 54 9.00 4.40 5.81
CA PHE A 54 8.75 5.63 5.05
C PHE A 54 8.40 6.82 5.96
N TYR A 55 7.54 6.61 6.96
CA TYR A 55 7.13 7.64 7.90
C TYR A 55 8.32 8.16 8.73
N ASP A 56 9.17 7.25 9.22
CA ASP A 56 10.37 7.61 9.95
C ASP A 56 11.35 8.42 9.09
N ASP A 57 11.54 8.03 7.84
CA ASP A 57 12.46 8.73 6.92
C ASP A 57 11.95 10.14 6.57
N VAL A 58 10.64 10.28 6.36
CA VAL A 58 9.98 11.58 6.16
C VAL A 58 10.06 12.45 7.42
N SER A 59 9.78 11.88 8.60
CA SER A 59 9.81 12.58 9.88
C SER A 59 11.22 13.09 10.21
N LYS A 60 12.24 12.29 9.93
CA LYS A 60 13.65 12.66 10.12
C LYS A 60 14.05 13.80 9.20
N THR A 61 13.72 13.69 7.90
CA THR A 61 14.01 14.74 6.91
C THR A 61 13.29 16.04 7.27
N TYR A 62 12.02 15.96 7.68
CA TYR A 62 11.24 17.11 8.12
C TYR A 62 11.86 17.82 9.32
N LYS A 63 12.25 17.09 10.37
CA LYS A 63 12.92 17.65 11.55
C LYS A 63 14.22 18.36 11.18
N THR A 64 15.05 17.76 10.33
CA THR A 64 16.30 18.37 9.87
C THR A 64 16.06 19.70 9.15
N VAL A 65 15.10 19.73 8.23
CA VAL A 65 14.75 20.95 7.47
C VAL A 65 14.21 22.04 8.41
N VAL A 66 13.35 21.68 9.37
CA VAL A 66 12.78 22.63 10.34
C VAL A 66 13.84 23.20 11.27
N ASP A 67 14.78 22.37 11.74
CA ASP A 67 15.88 22.82 12.61
C ASP A 67 16.88 23.70 11.87
N GLU A 68 17.17 23.40 10.60
CA GLU A 68 18.03 24.21 9.76
C GLU A 68 17.38 25.57 9.45
N ALA A 69 16.09 25.58 9.13
CA ALA A 69 15.31 26.81 8.94
C ALA A 69 15.27 27.68 10.22
N LYS A 70 15.07 27.07 11.40
CA LYS A 70 15.16 27.77 12.69
C LYS A 70 16.54 28.37 12.92
N LYS A 71 17.62 27.64 12.63
CA LYS A 71 18.99 28.15 12.78
C LYS A 71 19.26 29.34 11.86
N ILE A 72 18.74 29.33 10.63
CA ILE A 72 18.88 30.46 9.70
C ILE A 72 18.06 31.67 10.19
N ALA A 73 16.81 31.46 10.62
CA ALA A 73 15.94 32.52 11.09
C ALA A 73 16.38 33.15 12.43
N THR A 74 17.12 32.42 13.28
CA THR A 74 17.61 32.94 14.57
C THR A 74 18.98 33.63 14.42
N LYS A 75 19.68 33.42 13.30
CA LYS A 75 21.01 33.97 13.03
C LYS A 75 20.97 35.19 12.09
N ALA A 76 19.79 35.52 11.54
CA ALA A 76 19.45 36.74 10.82
C ALA A 76 18.69 37.70 11.76
#